data_AF-A0A139HPY9-F1
#
_entry.id   AF-A0A139HPY9-F1
#
_cell.length_a   1.000
_cell.length_b   1.000
_cell.length_c   1.000
_cell.angle_alpha   90.00
_cell.angle_beta   90.00
_cell.angle_gamma   90.00
#
_symmetry.space_group_name_H-M   'P 1'
#
loop_
_entity.id
_entity.type
_entity.pdbx_description
1 polymer ?
#
loop_
_entity_poly.entity_id
_entity_poly.type
_entity_poly.pdbx_seq_one_letter_code
_entity_poly.pdbx_strand_id
1 'polypeptide(L)'
;MTGPLTSARTIKKDSITSADSGGAKETSPFDRDDLRKQARWIRDTLDPQVAQDGPDALHSDDILTLDELLRGLLDSGLGAEDIRYSRIHLAVNAISGKATRWPRKLIDRCESLRTTWEQSYGPLGELGTPLYEPGGRLHGICKPEDLSKEKLLVKWMRTAGVKISPMVARKPGALGFTPGSWWISPFFAYRDGIIDNGNSDGGVVSDGDGAYAVVLTGGDEICGPDANSFQYRCRDKDPGRYRLTAGTPESRHAVRVLRSHSLRSFWKPRAGLRYDGLHKVTGWTIKHDNKTNRMVYIVNFQRLASESSMELVLKRPWSDEIEDYTEYKRVRNLQRERSKATPTPVLTLATDGINEKKSTPIPASYDPETPQGTIYMLEGEAAGDSGQEL
;
A
#
# COMPACT_ATOMS: atom_id res chain seq x y z
N MET A 1 -71.49 52.90 10.56
CA MET A 1 -70.97 53.80 9.51
C MET A 1 -70.10 52.98 8.56
N THR A 2 -70.07 53.37 7.27
CA THR A 2 -69.17 52.88 6.19
C THR A 2 -69.08 51.37 5.95
N GLY A 3 -69.51 50.95 4.76
CA GLY A 3 -69.56 49.56 4.31
C GLY A 3 -68.26 49.00 3.70
N PRO A 4 -68.36 47.91 2.92
CA PRO A 4 -67.25 47.00 2.63
C PRO A 4 -66.68 47.10 1.20
N LEU A 5 -65.56 46.39 0.98
CA LEU A 5 -65.12 45.86 -0.32
C LEU A 5 -64.73 44.38 -0.08
N THR A 6 -65.30 43.34 -0.72
CA THR A 6 -65.26 42.96 -2.15
C THR A 6 -63.82 42.86 -2.71
N SER A 7 -63.43 41.87 -3.51
CA SER A 7 -64.19 40.83 -4.25
C SER A 7 -63.34 39.55 -4.42
N ALA A 8 -63.94 38.35 -4.39
CA ALA A 8 -64.20 37.47 -5.57
C ALA A 8 -62.93 36.92 -6.28
N ARG A 9 -62.62 35.62 -6.17
CA ARG A 9 -63.11 34.47 -7.00
C ARG A 9 -62.48 34.39 -8.41
N THR A 10 -61.92 33.22 -8.73
CA THR A 10 -62.09 32.38 -9.96
C THR A 10 -61.10 31.21 -9.83
N ILE A 11 -61.49 30.00 -9.39
CA ILE A 11 -62.17 28.89 -10.09
C ILE A 11 -61.24 28.05 -10.99
N LYS A 12 -61.12 26.75 -10.62
CA LYS A 12 -61.01 25.48 -11.39
C LYS A 12 -60.85 25.60 -12.93
N LYS A 13 -60.17 24.70 -13.64
CA LYS A 13 -59.91 23.25 -13.50
C LYS A 13 -58.71 22.93 -14.44
N ASP A 14 -57.96 21.84 -14.33
CA ASP A 14 -58.32 20.56 -14.94
C ASP A 14 -57.40 19.40 -14.49
N SER A 15 -57.93 18.20 -14.61
CA SER A 15 -57.28 16.93 -14.27
C SER A 15 -56.86 16.18 -15.54
N ILE A 16 -55.56 15.88 -15.70
CA ILE A 16 -55.10 14.78 -16.57
C ILE A 16 -54.06 13.95 -15.80
N THR A 17 -54.28 12.63 -15.85
CA THR A 17 -53.45 11.58 -15.27
C THR A 17 -52.13 11.39 -16.00
N SER A 18 -51.06 11.12 -15.24
CA SER A 18 -49.97 10.23 -15.68
C SER A 18 -49.57 9.35 -14.50
N ALA A 19 -49.82 8.05 -14.65
CA ALA A 19 -49.20 7.02 -13.81
C ALA A 19 -47.80 6.68 -14.35
N ASP A 20 -47.16 5.68 -13.74
CA ASP A 20 -45.83 5.14 -14.04
C ASP A 20 -44.62 6.05 -13.76
N SER A 21 -43.54 5.56 -13.13
CA SER A 21 -43.34 4.26 -12.48
C SER A 21 -42.46 4.43 -11.25
N GLY A 22 -43.11 4.38 -10.07
CA GLY A 22 -42.43 4.33 -8.78
C GLY A 22 -41.81 2.95 -8.58
N GLY A 23 -40.71 2.67 -9.29
CA GLY A 23 -39.91 1.47 -9.10
C GLY A 23 -39.33 1.47 -7.69
N ALA A 24 -40.05 0.83 -6.76
CA ALA A 24 -39.57 0.57 -5.42
C ALA A 24 -38.31 -0.30 -5.56
N LYS A 25 -37.13 0.32 -5.41
CA LYS A 25 -35.92 -0.43 -5.13
C LYS A 25 -36.15 -1.10 -3.79
N GLU A 26 -36.43 -2.41 -3.82
CA GLU A 26 -36.33 -3.25 -2.64
C GLU A 26 -34.94 -3.00 -2.04
N THR A 27 -34.92 -2.38 -0.87
CA THR A 27 -33.69 -2.16 -0.13
C THR A 27 -33.23 -3.54 0.32
N SER A 28 -32.19 -4.06 -0.33
CA SER A 28 -31.59 -5.34 0.05
C SER A 28 -31.39 -5.38 1.57
N PRO A 29 -31.73 -6.47 2.26
CA PRO A 29 -31.61 -6.56 3.72
C PRO A 29 -30.16 -6.45 4.23
N PHE A 30 -29.18 -6.43 3.33
CA PHE A 30 -27.77 -6.33 3.65
C PHE A 30 -27.21 -4.93 3.39
N ASP A 31 -26.56 -4.36 4.41
CA ASP A 31 -25.64 -3.25 4.18
C ASP A 31 -24.33 -3.76 3.54
N ARG A 32 -23.82 -2.98 2.58
CA ARG A 32 -22.61 -3.30 1.81
C ARG A 32 -21.33 -3.32 2.65
N ASP A 33 -21.26 -2.54 3.73
CA ASP A 33 -20.12 -2.56 4.65
C ASP A 33 -20.19 -3.76 5.58
N ASP A 34 -21.39 -4.19 5.99
CA ASP A 34 -21.59 -5.46 6.69
C ASP A 34 -21.26 -6.67 5.81
N LEU A 35 -21.69 -6.71 4.54
CA LEU A 35 -21.25 -7.75 3.59
C LEU A 35 -19.73 -7.80 3.44
N ARG A 36 -19.05 -6.65 3.44
CA ARG A 36 -17.58 -6.59 3.41
C ARG A 36 -16.95 -7.15 4.69
N LYS A 37 -17.55 -6.92 5.86
CA LYS A 37 -17.11 -7.56 7.13
C LYS A 37 -17.29 -9.07 7.06
N GLN A 38 -18.42 -9.56 6.54
CA GLN A 38 -18.68 -10.99 6.37
C GLN A 38 -17.69 -11.64 5.39
N ALA A 39 -17.42 -11.02 4.24
CA ALA A 39 -16.42 -11.49 3.29
C ALA A 39 -15.00 -11.57 3.89
N ARG A 40 -14.62 -10.63 4.77
CA ARG A 40 -13.38 -10.70 5.55
C ARG A 40 -13.41 -11.80 6.61
N TRP A 41 -14.48 -11.96 7.37
CA TRP A 41 -14.60 -13.02 8.37
C TRP A 41 -14.41 -14.40 7.74
N ILE A 42 -15.10 -14.68 6.63
CA ILE A 42 -14.94 -15.93 5.88
C ILE A 42 -13.49 -16.15 5.42
N ARG A 43 -12.82 -15.11 4.88
CA ARG A 43 -11.53 -15.28 4.18
C ARG A 43 -10.28 -15.08 5.04
N ASP A 44 -10.37 -14.24 6.06
CA ASP A 44 -9.25 -13.86 6.93
C ASP A 44 -9.37 -14.50 8.33
N THR A 45 -10.51 -15.11 8.69
CA THR A 45 -10.70 -15.86 9.94
C THR A 45 -11.01 -17.34 9.70
N LEU A 46 -12.05 -17.67 8.93
CA LEU A 46 -12.51 -19.06 8.76
C LEU A 46 -11.65 -19.88 7.78
N ASP A 47 -11.38 -19.36 6.57
CA ASP A 47 -10.57 -20.06 5.56
C ASP A 47 -9.18 -20.48 6.06
N PRO A 48 -8.46 -19.69 6.89
CA PRO A 48 -7.23 -20.15 7.54
C PRO A 48 -7.40 -21.32 8.50
N GLN A 49 -8.43 -21.32 9.35
CA GLN A 49 -8.73 -22.43 10.28
C GLN A 49 -9.03 -23.71 9.49
N VAL A 50 -9.95 -23.62 8.53
CA VAL A 50 -10.37 -24.71 7.65
C VAL A 50 -9.22 -25.22 6.77
N ALA A 51 -8.29 -24.34 6.38
CA ALA A 51 -7.11 -24.73 5.61
C ALA A 51 -6.03 -25.43 6.44
N GLN A 52 -6.03 -25.26 7.77
CA GLN A 52 -5.07 -25.88 8.69
C GLN A 52 -5.62 -27.20 9.25
N ASP A 53 -6.83 -27.17 9.82
CA ASP A 53 -7.36 -28.24 10.65
C ASP A 53 -8.53 -29.00 9.99
N GLY A 54 -8.96 -28.59 8.79
CA GLY A 54 -9.94 -29.30 7.95
C GLY A 54 -11.42 -28.87 8.15
N PRO A 55 -12.39 -29.66 7.65
CA PRO A 55 -13.81 -29.28 7.68
C PRO A 55 -14.41 -29.24 9.08
N ASP A 56 -13.88 -30.02 10.01
CA ASP A 56 -14.34 -30.11 11.41
C ASP A 56 -13.74 -29.01 12.32
N ALA A 57 -12.97 -28.09 11.74
CA ALA A 57 -12.31 -26.98 12.47
C ALA A 57 -13.26 -25.86 12.90
N LEU A 58 -14.44 -25.75 12.26
CA LEU A 58 -15.39 -24.66 12.48
C LEU A 58 -16.27 -24.92 13.70
N HIS A 59 -16.55 -23.88 14.50
CA HIS A 59 -17.54 -23.99 15.56
C HIS A 59 -18.94 -24.16 14.97
N SER A 60 -19.84 -24.83 15.70
CA SER A 60 -21.22 -25.03 15.22
C SER A 60 -21.94 -23.69 14.96
N ASP A 61 -21.66 -22.68 15.78
CA ASP A 61 -22.22 -21.32 15.61
C ASP A 61 -21.69 -20.62 14.35
N ASP A 62 -20.42 -20.83 13.98
CA ASP A 62 -19.84 -20.29 12.74
C ASP A 62 -20.52 -20.92 11.51
N ILE A 63 -20.75 -22.23 11.55
CA ILE A 63 -21.44 -22.97 10.48
C ILE A 63 -22.89 -22.49 10.33
N LEU A 64 -23.61 -22.30 11.45
CA LEU A 64 -24.98 -21.78 11.44
C LEU A 64 -25.05 -20.36 10.90
N THR A 65 -24.19 -19.46 11.41
CA THR A 65 -24.11 -18.05 10.97
C THR A 65 -23.79 -17.95 9.47
N LEU A 66 -22.90 -18.81 8.98
CA LEU A 66 -22.54 -18.84 7.56
C LEU A 66 -23.64 -19.47 6.68
N ASP A 67 -24.34 -20.51 7.13
CA ASP A 67 -25.48 -21.08 6.40
C ASP A 67 -26.66 -20.10 6.32
N GLU A 68 -26.96 -19.37 7.40
CA GLU A 68 -27.96 -18.29 7.43
C GLU A 68 -27.60 -17.14 6.50
N LEU A 69 -26.35 -16.66 6.55
CA LEU A 69 -25.84 -15.66 5.62
C LEU A 69 -26.02 -16.10 4.16
N LEU A 70 -25.56 -17.32 3.82
CA LEU A 70 -25.64 -17.84 2.45
C LEU A 70 -27.08 -18.06 1.96
N ARG A 71 -28.03 -18.38 2.85
CA ARG A 71 -29.47 -18.38 2.52
C ARG A 71 -29.97 -16.98 2.20
N GLY A 72 -29.73 -16.02 3.11
CA GLY A 72 -30.15 -14.64 2.88
C GLY A 72 -29.55 -14.05 1.60
N LEU A 73 -28.28 -14.34 1.29
CA LEU A 73 -27.63 -13.92 0.04
C LEU A 73 -28.35 -14.43 -1.21
N LEU A 74 -28.91 -15.66 -1.16
CA LEU A 74 -29.65 -16.25 -2.28
C LEU A 74 -31.03 -15.58 -2.46
N ASP A 75 -31.72 -15.29 -1.36
CA ASP A 75 -33.08 -14.72 -1.37
C ASP A 75 -33.09 -13.19 -1.61
N SER A 76 -31.98 -12.49 -1.34
CA SER A 76 -31.91 -11.02 -1.25
C SER A 76 -31.77 -10.22 -2.55
N GLY A 77 -31.61 -10.89 -3.71
CA GLY A 77 -31.54 -10.20 -5.02
C GLY A 77 -30.40 -9.17 -5.16
N LEU A 78 -29.26 -9.37 -4.47
CA LEU A 78 -28.16 -8.41 -4.41
C LEU A 78 -27.64 -7.96 -5.79
N GLY A 79 -27.54 -6.64 -5.99
CA GLY A 79 -26.99 -6.07 -7.21
C GLY A 79 -25.48 -6.32 -7.38
N ALA A 80 -25.02 -6.40 -8.63
CA ALA A 80 -23.63 -6.64 -8.98
C ALA A 80 -22.64 -5.67 -8.32
N GLU A 81 -22.99 -4.39 -8.18
CA GLU A 81 -22.13 -3.38 -7.53
C GLU A 81 -21.93 -3.66 -6.03
N ASP A 82 -22.94 -4.13 -5.31
CA ASP A 82 -22.83 -4.46 -3.88
C ASP A 82 -22.04 -5.77 -3.68
N ILE A 83 -22.25 -6.75 -4.57
CA ILE A 83 -21.45 -8.00 -4.64
C ILE A 83 -19.96 -7.67 -4.91
N ARG A 84 -19.70 -6.71 -5.80
CA ARG A 84 -18.37 -6.25 -6.22
C ARG A 84 -17.68 -5.39 -5.15
N TYR A 85 -18.41 -4.48 -4.50
CA TYR A 85 -17.92 -3.66 -3.39
C TYR A 85 -17.55 -4.51 -2.16
N SER A 86 -18.47 -5.39 -1.75
CA SER A 86 -18.29 -6.25 -0.57
C SER A 86 -17.29 -7.37 -0.79
N ARG A 87 -17.12 -7.81 -2.04
CA ARG A 87 -16.27 -8.94 -2.46
C ARG A 87 -16.70 -10.28 -1.89
N ILE A 88 -17.99 -10.38 -1.53
CA ILE A 88 -18.60 -11.62 -1.05
C ILE A 88 -18.51 -12.74 -2.11
N HIS A 89 -18.55 -12.40 -3.40
CA HIS A 89 -18.30 -13.34 -4.50
C HIS A 89 -16.93 -14.03 -4.41
N LEU A 90 -15.88 -13.34 -3.95
CA LEU A 90 -14.56 -13.94 -3.77
C LEU A 90 -14.51 -14.88 -2.55
N ALA A 91 -15.32 -14.63 -1.53
CA ALA A 91 -15.48 -15.53 -0.39
C ALA A 91 -16.25 -16.81 -0.77
N VAL A 92 -17.35 -16.66 -1.51
CA VAL A 92 -18.17 -17.76 -2.05
C VAL A 92 -17.35 -18.63 -3.02
N ASN A 93 -16.54 -18.01 -3.89
CA ASN A 93 -15.61 -18.71 -4.78
C ASN A 93 -14.47 -19.41 -4.01
N ALA A 94 -14.03 -18.88 -2.87
CA ALA A 94 -13.02 -19.51 -2.03
C ALA A 94 -13.54 -20.77 -1.30
N ILE A 95 -14.82 -20.79 -0.92
CA ILE A 95 -15.49 -21.97 -0.34
C ILE A 95 -15.73 -23.03 -1.43
N SER A 96 -16.48 -22.68 -2.48
CA SER A 96 -16.85 -23.61 -3.56
C SER A 96 -15.64 -24.15 -4.33
N GLY A 97 -14.64 -23.32 -4.61
CA GLY A 97 -13.40 -23.73 -5.27
C GLY A 97 -12.47 -24.65 -4.45
N LYS A 98 -12.79 -24.93 -3.18
CA LYS A 98 -11.99 -25.76 -2.26
C LYS A 98 -12.82 -26.90 -1.66
N ALA A 99 -13.52 -27.63 -2.50
CA ALA A 99 -14.53 -28.65 -2.15
C ALA A 99 -14.09 -29.77 -1.18
N THR A 100 -12.80 -29.96 -0.90
CA THR A 100 -12.30 -30.96 0.06
C THR A 100 -12.06 -30.42 1.48
N ARG A 101 -12.11 -29.10 1.68
CA ARG A 101 -11.76 -28.48 2.97
C ARG A 101 -12.96 -28.03 3.78
N TRP A 102 -14.01 -27.54 3.12
CA TRP A 102 -15.19 -26.99 3.78
C TRP A 102 -16.28 -28.06 4.03
N PRO A 103 -17.18 -27.86 5.01
CA PRO A 103 -18.37 -28.71 5.17
C PRO A 103 -19.22 -28.75 3.89
N ARG A 104 -19.56 -29.97 3.44
CA ARG A 104 -20.24 -30.20 2.14
C ARG A 104 -21.49 -29.34 1.92
N LYS A 105 -22.34 -29.18 2.94
CA LYS A 105 -23.56 -28.35 2.86
C LYS A 105 -23.28 -26.89 2.49
N LEU A 106 -22.15 -26.32 2.96
CA LEU A 106 -21.74 -24.96 2.64
C LEU A 106 -21.18 -24.86 1.21
N ILE A 107 -20.48 -25.90 0.74
CA ILE A 107 -19.99 -25.99 -0.64
C ILE A 107 -21.18 -26.04 -1.60
N ASP A 108 -22.11 -26.98 -1.43
CA ASP A 108 -23.29 -27.16 -2.28
C ASP A 108 -24.11 -25.84 -2.38
N ARG A 109 -24.22 -25.10 -1.27
CA ARG A 109 -24.91 -23.80 -1.22
C ARG A 109 -24.12 -22.68 -1.89
N CYS A 110 -22.80 -22.62 -1.71
CA CYS A 110 -21.93 -21.68 -2.42
C CYS A 110 -21.89 -21.92 -3.93
N GLU A 111 -21.93 -23.17 -4.38
CA GLU A 111 -22.04 -23.52 -5.81
C GLU A 111 -23.40 -23.09 -6.40
N SER A 112 -24.48 -23.27 -5.64
CA SER A 112 -25.81 -22.78 -6.02
C SER A 112 -25.83 -21.26 -6.18
N LEU A 113 -25.35 -20.53 -5.16
CA LEU A 113 -25.26 -19.07 -5.15
C LEU A 113 -24.37 -18.52 -6.28
N ARG A 114 -23.20 -19.14 -6.48
CA ARG A 114 -22.30 -18.85 -7.59
C ARG A 114 -22.99 -19.02 -8.94
N THR A 115 -23.73 -20.12 -9.13
CA THR A 115 -24.46 -20.38 -10.38
C THR A 115 -25.52 -19.32 -10.65
N THR A 116 -26.30 -18.93 -9.64
CA THR A 116 -27.32 -17.87 -9.74
C THR A 116 -26.71 -16.51 -10.09
N TRP A 117 -25.57 -16.15 -9.48
CA TRP A 117 -24.89 -14.90 -9.80
C TRP A 117 -24.17 -14.94 -11.17
N GLU A 118 -23.57 -16.07 -11.57
CA GLU A 118 -22.96 -16.24 -12.90
C GLU A 118 -24.00 -16.15 -14.02
N GLN A 119 -25.21 -16.67 -13.81
CA GLN A 119 -26.34 -16.51 -14.75
C GLN A 119 -26.84 -15.06 -14.85
N SER A 120 -26.75 -14.29 -13.76
CA SER A 120 -27.33 -12.95 -13.66
C SER A 120 -26.34 -11.84 -14.09
N TYR A 121 -25.04 -12.03 -13.83
CA TYR A 121 -24.01 -10.99 -13.96
C TYR A 121 -22.79 -11.42 -14.80
N GLY A 122 -22.78 -12.65 -15.33
CA GLY A 122 -21.63 -13.21 -16.03
C GLY A 122 -20.54 -13.72 -15.07
N PRO A 123 -19.35 -14.09 -15.59
CA PRO A 123 -18.30 -14.74 -14.80
C PRO A 123 -17.86 -13.89 -13.60
N LEU A 124 -17.96 -14.42 -12.37
CA LEU A 124 -17.68 -13.64 -11.16
C LEU A 124 -16.23 -13.15 -11.05
N GLY A 125 -15.30 -13.77 -11.78
CA GLY A 125 -13.92 -13.30 -11.88
C GLY A 125 -13.75 -12.00 -12.68
N GLU A 126 -14.71 -11.66 -13.55
CA GLU A 126 -14.68 -10.48 -14.42
C GLU A 126 -15.28 -9.22 -13.75
N LEU A 127 -16.04 -9.38 -12.65
CA LEU A 127 -16.52 -8.27 -11.83
C LEU A 127 -15.37 -7.37 -11.32
N GLY A 128 -14.17 -7.93 -11.14
CA GLY A 128 -12.98 -7.19 -10.74
C GLY A 128 -13.08 -6.55 -9.35
N THR A 129 -12.25 -5.52 -9.10
CA THR A 129 -12.15 -4.88 -7.78
C THR A 129 -12.30 -3.36 -7.90
N PRO A 130 -13.25 -2.73 -7.17
CA PRO A 130 -13.42 -1.28 -7.23
C PRO A 130 -12.27 -0.61 -6.46
N LEU A 131 -11.35 -0.01 -7.20
CA LEU A 131 -10.18 0.68 -6.64
C LEU A 131 -10.26 2.21 -6.77
N TYR A 132 -10.58 2.71 -7.97
CA TYR A 132 -10.65 4.14 -8.29
C TYR A 132 -12.08 4.68 -8.43
N GLU A 133 -13.04 3.77 -8.57
CA GLU A 133 -14.48 4.01 -8.72
C GLU A 133 -15.13 4.30 -7.36
N PRO A 134 -16.36 4.86 -7.31
CA PRO A 134 -17.06 5.13 -6.05
C PRO A 134 -17.05 3.93 -5.09
N GLY A 135 -16.65 4.16 -3.83
CA GLY A 135 -16.45 3.11 -2.83
C GLY A 135 -15.08 2.43 -2.84
N GLY A 136 -14.29 2.55 -3.92
CA GLY A 136 -12.93 2.03 -3.98
C GLY A 136 -11.92 2.82 -3.14
N ARG A 137 -10.86 2.16 -2.65
CA ARG A 137 -9.90 2.72 -1.68
C ARG A 137 -9.18 3.98 -2.17
N LEU A 138 -8.99 4.14 -3.48
CA LEU A 138 -8.31 5.28 -4.10
C LEU A 138 -9.27 6.29 -4.76
N HIS A 139 -10.58 6.10 -4.60
CA HIS A 139 -11.58 7.04 -5.06
C HIS A 139 -11.39 8.42 -4.42
N GLY A 140 -11.51 9.49 -5.22
CA GLY A 140 -11.25 10.88 -4.80
C GLY A 140 -9.77 11.19 -4.47
N ILE A 141 -8.94 10.19 -4.21
CA ILE A 141 -7.54 10.34 -3.77
C ILE A 141 -6.60 10.51 -4.96
N CYS A 142 -6.67 9.62 -5.94
CA CYS A 142 -5.85 9.68 -7.14
C CYS A 142 -6.55 9.02 -8.33
N LYS A 143 -6.04 9.27 -9.52
CA LYS A 143 -6.49 8.63 -10.77
C LYS A 143 -5.46 7.61 -11.24
N PRO A 144 -5.83 6.64 -12.09
CA PRO A 144 -4.90 5.70 -12.71
C PRO A 144 -3.72 6.38 -13.43
N GLU A 145 -3.97 7.54 -14.06
CA GLU A 145 -3.01 8.29 -14.88
C GLU A 145 -1.97 9.08 -14.05
N ASP A 146 -2.18 9.19 -12.73
CA ASP A 146 -1.32 9.98 -11.84
C ASP A 146 0.01 9.24 -11.54
N LEU A 147 0.85 9.04 -12.57
CA LEU A 147 2.07 8.23 -12.50
C LEU A 147 3.23 8.86 -11.72
N SER A 148 3.36 10.20 -11.77
CA SER A 148 4.41 10.97 -11.07
C SER A 148 4.01 11.25 -9.61
N LYS A 149 4.96 11.07 -8.68
CA LYS A 149 4.78 11.40 -7.25
C LYS A 149 4.61 12.91 -7.06
N GLU A 150 5.34 13.69 -7.85
CA GLU A 150 5.37 15.16 -7.82
C GLU A 150 4.01 15.73 -8.23
N LYS A 151 3.43 15.23 -9.33
CA LYS A 151 2.09 15.61 -9.79
C LYS A 151 1.01 15.25 -8.76
N LEU A 152 1.10 14.07 -8.14
CA LEU A 152 0.22 13.67 -7.03
C LEU A 152 0.33 14.61 -5.82
N LEU A 153 1.56 14.96 -5.43
CA LEU A 153 1.79 15.83 -4.28
C LEU A 153 1.17 17.21 -4.49
N VAL A 154 1.40 17.82 -5.65
CA VAL A 154 0.78 19.12 -6.01
C VAL A 154 -0.74 19.04 -6.02
N LYS A 155 -1.32 17.93 -6.51
CA LYS A 155 -2.77 17.69 -6.50
C LYS A 155 -3.32 17.58 -5.08
N TRP A 156 -2.66 16.83 -4.20
CA TRP A 156 -3.06 16.69 -2.79
C TRP A 156 -2.91 17.99 -2.01
N MET A 157 -1.84 18.76 -2.22
CA MET A 157 -1.65 20.08 -1.60
C MET A 157 -2.75 21.09 -1.99
N ARG A 158 -3.36 20.93 -3.17
CA ARG A 158 -4.52 21.74 -3.62
C ARG A 158 -5.87 21.21 -3.13
N THR A 159 -5.92 20.02 -2.54
CA THR A 159 -7.17 19.37 -2.12
C THR A 159 -7.53 19.83 -0.70
N ALA A 160 -8.65 20.55 -0.56
CA ALA A 160 -9.13 21.03 0.73
C ALA A 160 -9.29 19.88 1.73
N GLY A 161 -8.81 20.08 2.97
CA GLY A 161 -8.84 19.07 4.04
C GLY A 161 -7.63 18.14 4.10
N VAL A 162 -6.85 17.98 3.03
CA VAL A 162 -5.67 17.09 3.01
C VAL A 162 -4.45 17.80 3.60
N LYS A 163 -4.29 17.70 4.92
CA LYS A 163 -3.20 18.34 5.68
C LYS A 163 -1.87 17.56 5.56
N ILE A 164 -1.23 17.59 4.38
CA ILE A 164 0.16 17.14 4.23
C ILE A 164 1.09 18.15 4.91
N SER A 165 1.24 18.02 6.23
CA SER A 165 2.12 18.86 7.04
C SER A 165 3.20 17.99 7.70
N PRO A 166 4.48 18.17 7.34
CA PRO A 166 5.60 17.53 8.03
C PRO A 166 5.59 17.77 9.55
N MET A 167 5.01 18.88 10.02
CA MET A 167 4.90 19.20 11.45
C MET A 167 4.02 18.23 12.24
N VAL A 168 3.08 17.53 11.59
CA VAL A 168 2.31 16.45 12.24
C VAL A 168 3.17 15.19 12.29
N ALA A 169 3.73 14.82 11.14
CA ALA A 169 4.51 13.60 10.95
C ALA A 169 5.84 13.56 11.72
N ARG A 170 6.37 14.71 12.18
CA ARG A 170 7.59 14.79 13.02
C ARG A 170 7.34 14.57 14.51
N LYS A 171 6.10 14.74 14.98
CA LYS A 171 5.79 14.57 16.41
C LYS A 171 6.09 13.14 16.86
N PRO A 172 6.54 12.92 18.11
CA PRO A 172 6.69 11.58 18.67
C PRO A 172 5.33 10.92 18.93
N GLY A 173 5.32 9.60 19.13
CA GLY A 173 4.11 8.84 19.46
C GLY A 173 3.28 8.40 18.25
N ALA A 174 2.07 7.87 18.48
CA ALA A 174 1.30 7.17 17.45
C ALA A 174 0.53 8.08 16.47
N LEU A 175 0.42 9.39 16.76
CA LEU A 175 -0.27 10.39 15.93
C LEU A 175 -1.74 10.09 15.60
N GLY A 176 -2.40 9.24 16.39
CA GLY A 176 -3.78 8.77 16.14
C GLY A 176 -3.88 7.53 15.23
N PHE A 177 -2.76 7.02 14.69
CA PHE A 177 -2.74 5.77 13.94
C PHE A 177 -2.73 4.57 14.88
N THR A 178 -3.51 3.55 14.55
CA THR A 178 -3.54 2.27 15.27
C THR A 178 -2.54 1.28 14.65
N PRO A 179 -1.84 0.46 15.44
CA PRO A 179 -1.05 -0.66 14.91
C PRO A 179 -1.93 -1.57 14.04
N GLY A 180 -1.39 -2.03 12.90
CA GLY A 180 -2.14 -2.70 11.84
C GLY A 180 -2.68 -1.75 10.76
N SER A 181 -2.63 -0.42 10.96
CA SER A 181 -2.88 0.56 9.89
C SER A 181 -2.02 0.25 8.67
N TRP A 182 -2.59 0.32 7.47
CA TRP A 182 -1.98 -0.17 6.24
C TRP A 182 -2.19 0.76 5.05
N TRP A 183 -1.18 0.82 4.18
CA TRP A 183 -1.16 1.64 2.98
C TRP A 183 -0.64 0.86 1.77
N ILE A 184 -1.19 1.12 0.59
CA ILE A 184 -0.73 0.55 -0.69
C ILE A 184 0.76 0.85 -0.97
N SER A 185 1.28 1.99 -0.51
CA SER A 185 2.71 2.35 -0.62
C SER A 185 3.12 3.41 0.42
N PRO A 186 4.44 3.59 0.69
CA PRO A 186 4.94 4.65 1.57
C PRO A 186 4.48 6.06 1.18
N PHE A 187 4.19 6.30 -0.09
CA PHE A 187 3.71 7.61 -0.55
C PHE A 187 2.28 7.93 -0.09
N PHE A 188 1.45 6.91 0.16
CA PHE A 188 0.13 7.10 0.80
C PHE A 188 0.25 7.27 2.32
N ALA A 189 1.18 6.57 2.98
CA ALA A 189 1.49 6.80 4.39
C ALA A 189 2.01 8.23 4.63
N TYR A 190 2.81 8.76 3.72
CA TYR A 190 3.23 10.16 3.70
C TYR A 190 2.05 11.13 3.55
N ARG A 191 1.09 10.86 2.64
CA ARG A 191 -0.13 11.67 2.48
C ARG A 191 -0.92 11.78 3.78
N ASP A 192 -1.05 10.67 4.51
CA ASP A 192 -1.80 10.60 5.76
C ASP A 192 -1.03 11.20 6.95
N GLY A 193 0.30 11.36 6.83
CA GLY A 193 1.11 12.07 7.81
C GLY A 193 1.65 11.21 8.95
N ILE A 194 1.73 9.89 8.79
CA ILE A 194 2.44 9.02 9.77
C ILE A 194 3.97 9.12 9.64
N ILE A 195 4.45 9.51 8.45
CA ILE A 195 5.86 9.75 8.08
C ILE A 195 5.95 11.03 7.24
N ASP A 196 7.07 11.76 7.30
CA ASP A 196 7.27 13.02 6.53
C ASP A 196 8.04 12.81 5.20
N ASN A 197 8.40 11.57 4.89
CA ASN A 197 9.09 11.16 3.67
C ASN A 197 8.37 9.99 2.99
N GLY A 198 7.95 10.19 1.74
CA GLY A 198 7.29 9.18 0.90
C GLY A 198 8.22 8.34 0.01
N ASN A 199 9.51 8.23 0.36
CA ASN A 199 10.44 7.40 -0.43
C ASN A 199 10.02 5.91 -0.38
N SER A 200 9.97 5.30 -1.56
CA SER A 200 9.73 3.87 -1.75
C SER A 200 10.84 3.00 -1.19
N ASP A 201 12.06 3.54 -1.09
CA ASP A 201 13.19 2.77 -0.57
C ASP A 201 13.09 2.59 0.94
N GLY A 202 12.44 3.48 1.69
CA GLY A 202 12.42 3.48 3.16
C GLY A 202 13.70 4.05 3.81
N GLY A 203 13.99 3.64 5.04
CA GLY A 203 15.07 4.17 5.88
C GLY A 203 14.55 4.85 7.17
N VAL A 204 15.43 5.58 7.86
CA VAL A 204 15.07 6.34 9.07
C VAL A 204 14.39 7.68 8.70
N VAL A 205 13.35 8.04 9.44
CA VAL A 205 12.65 9.33 9.34
C VAL A 205 12.91 10.13 10.61
N SER A 206 13.59 11.27 10.46
CA SER A 206 14.20 12.02 11.56
C SER A 206 14.40 13.49 11.21
N ASP A 207 14.58 14.35 12.21
CA ASP A 207 14.88 15.77 12.06
C ASP A 207 16.08 16.22 12.92
N GLY A 208 16.04 17.45 13.45
CA GLY A 208 17.04 18.02 14.33
C GLY A 208 17.04 17.40 15.73
N ASP A 209 15.87 16.99 16.21
CA ASP A 209 15.63 16.61 17.60
C ASP A 209 15.77 15.08 17.77
N GLY A 210 15.27 14.30 16.81
CA GLY A 210 15.38 12.84 16.89
C GLY A 210 14.87 12.07 15.68
N ALA A 211 14.89 10.74 15.81
CA ALA A 211 14.19 9.84 14.90
C ALA A 211 12.81 9.53 15.47
N TYR A 212 11.77 9.63 14.64
CA TYR A 212 10.37 9.44 15.04
C TYR A 212 9.67 8.34 14.25
N ALA A 213 10.23 7.91 13.11
CA ALA A 213 9.79 6.71 12.41
C ALA A 213 10.94 5.96 11.71
N VAL A 214 10.75 4.68 11.41
CA VAL A 214 11.62 3.88 10.54
C VAL A 214 10.75 3.07 9.58
N VAL A 215 11.06 3.14 8.29
CA VAL A 215 10.38 2.40 7.22
C VAL A 215 11.30 1.27 6.75
N LEU A 216 11.00 0.04 7.17
CA LEU A 216 11.81 -1.15 6.93
C LEU A 216 11.50 -1.76 5.56
N THR A 217 12.53 -1.88 4.71
CA THR A 217 12.46 -2.58 3.41
C THR A 217 13.73 -3.42 3.15
N GLY A 218 13.75 -4.23 2.09
CA GLY A 218 14.97 -4.92 1.66
C GLY A 218 15.60 -5.79 2.75
N GLY A 219 16.86 -5.50 3.09
CA GLY A 219 17.64 -6.21 4.12
C GLY A 219 17.76 -5.46 5.46
N ASP A 220 16.87 -4.51 5.73
CA ASP A 220 16.94 -3.64 6.92
C ASP A 220 16.72 -4.38 8.25
N GLU A 221 15.92 -5.45 8.26
CA GLU A 221 15.58 -6.19 9.48
C GLU A 221 16.44 -7.44 9.64
N ILE A 222 17.06 -7.58 10.81
CA ILE A 222 17.62 -8.82 11.33
C ILE A 222 16.62 -9.31 12.38
N CYS A 223 16.10 -10.53 12.21
CA CYS A 223 15.08 -11.08 13.09
C CYS A 223 15.58 -11.18 14.53
N GLY A 224 14.77 -10.69 15.48
CA GLY A 224 14.96 -10.96 16.91
C GLY A 224 14.39 -12.31 17.33
N PRO A 225 14.38 -12.62 18.63
CA PRO A 225 13.79 -13.85 19.17
C PRO A 225 12.27 -13.96 19.00
N ASP A 226 11.56 -12.83 18.83
CA ASP A 226 10.10 -12.80 18.70
C ASP A 226 9.63 -11.73 17.69
N ALA A 227 8.31 -11.53 17.58
CA ALA A 227 7.73 -10.50 16.71
C ALA A 227 7.77 -9.07 17.30
N ASN A 228 8.08 -8.92 18.59
CA ASN A 228 8.12 -7.66 19.31
C ASN A 228 9.53 -7.03 19.34
N SER A 229 10.55 -7.80 18.98
CA SER A 229 11.95 -7.42 19.05
C SER A 229 12.66 -7.72 17.73
N PHE A 230 13.49 -6.78 17.28
CA PHE A 230 14.29 -6.95 16.07
C PHE A 230 15.52 -6.04 16.11
N GLN A 231 16.48 -6.29 15.22
CA GLN A 231 17.60 -5.38 15.01
C GLN A 231 17.47 -4.72 13.63
N TYR A 232 17.51 -3.39 13.61
CA TYR A 232 17.60 -2.60 12.39
C TYR A 232 19.07 -2.50 11.96
N ARG A 233 19.37 -3.03 10.77
CA ARG A 233 20.62 -2.76 10.07
C ARG A 233 20.50 -1.38 9.41
N CYS A 234 21.13 -0.38 10.02
CA CYS A 234 21.18 0.95 9.43
C CYS A 234 21.86 0.90 8.06
N ARG A 235 21.28 1.63 7.11
CA ARG A 235 21.82 1.74 5.76
C ARG A 235 23.06 2.61 5.73
N ASP A 236 23.94 2.29 4.78
CA ASP A 236 25.02 3.20 4.42
C ASP A 236 24.45 4.54 3.94
N LYS A 237 25.14 5.63 4.26
CA LYS A 237 24.77 7.03 3.97
C LYS A 237 23.43 7.55 4.54
N ASP A 238 22.58 6.74 5.18
CA ASP A 238 21.40 7.22 5.91
C ASP A 238 21.84 8.01 7.16
N PRO A 239 21.60 9.34 7.23
CA PRO A 239 22.02 10.17 8.36
C PRO A 239 21.17 9.95 9.62
N GLY A 240 19.95 9.42 9.49
CA GLY A 240 19.06 9.15 10.61
C GLY A 240 19.58 8.05 11.54
N ARG A 241 20.57 7.25 11.10
CA ARG A 241 21.30 6.33 11.98
C ARG A 241 21.88 7.03 13.22
N TYR A 242 22.39 8.26 13.06
CA TYR A 242 22.96 9.03 14.16
C TYR A 242 21.87 9.54 15.12
N ARG A 243 20.64 9.75 14.63
CA ARG A 243 19.49 10.13 15.43
C ARG A 243 18.94 8.97 16.26
N LEU A 244 19.03 7.74 15.74
CA LEU A 244 18.71 6.52 16.48
C LEU A 244 19.76 6.13 17.54
N THR A 245 21.02 6.54 17.36
CA THR A 245 22.13 6.17 18.25
C THR A 245 22.59 7.30 19.19
N ALA A 246 22.01 8.50 19.08
CA ALA A 246 22.32 9.63 19.95
C ALA A 246 22.03 9.33 21.42
N GLY A 247 22.79 9.97 22.32
CA GLY A 247 22.64 9.84 23.77
C GLY A 247 21.69 10.85 24.42
N THR A 248 21.04 11.72 23.66
CA THR A 248 20.21 12.82 24.19
C THR A 248 18.84 12.35 24.67
N PRO A 249 18.12 13.09 25.52
CA PRO A 249 16.76 12.73 25.93
C PRO A 249 15.79 12.60 24.75
N GLU A 250 15.93 13.44 23.73
CA GLU A 250 15.05 13.53 22.56
C GLU A 250 15.17 12.30 21.65
N SER A 251 16.34 11.64 21.62
CA SER A 251 16.53 10.37 20.91
C SER A 251 15.89 9.16 21.61
N ARG A 252 15.39 9.33 22.84
CA ARG A 252 14.72 8.26 23.61
C ARG A 252 13.21 8.19 23.36
N HIS A 253 12.65 9.09 22.56
CA HIS A 253 11.26 9.02 22.14
C HIS A 253 10.94 7.70 21.42
N ALA A 254 9.69 7.25 21.54
CA ALA A 254 9.26 6.03 20.88
C ALA A 254 9.08 6.26 19.38
N VAL A 255 9.65 5.34 18.60
CA VAL A 255 9.79 5.41 17.14
C VAL A 255 8.69 4.58 16.49
N ARG A 256 7.98 5.15 15.52
CA ARG A 256 6.98 4.42 14.71
C ARG A 256 7.68 3.46 13.76
N VAL A 257 7.40 2.15 13.87
CA VAL A 257 7.98 1.15 12.96
C VAL A 257 6.96 0.80 11.88
N LEU A 258 7.35 0.93 10.61
CA LEU A 258 6.54 0.54 9.46
C LEU A 258 7.28 -0.54 8.65
N ARG A 259 6.66 -1.71 8.43
CA ARG A 259 7.23 -2.82 7.64
C ARG A 259 6.62 -2.83 6.23
N SER A 260 7.48 -2.90 5.20
CA SER A 260 7.08 -3.05 3.80
C SER A 260 7.03 -4.52 3.38
N HIS A 261 6.13 -4.87 2.46
CA HIS A 261 6.12 -6.19 1.81
C HIS A 261 7.43 -6.54 1.07
N SER A 262 8.22 -5.52 0.68
CA SER A 262 9.54 -5.67 0.04
C SER A 262 10.67 -6.01 1.02
N LEU A 263 10.38 -6.09 2.33
CA LEU A 263 11.32 -6.52 3.37
C LEU A 263 11.67 -8.02 3.25
N ARG A 264 12.84 -8.41 3.77
CA ARG A 264 13.31 -9.80 3.91
C ARG A 264 13.20 -10.21 5.38
N SER A 265 11.96 -10.34 5.85
CA SER A 265 11.60 -10.65 7.23
C SER A 265 10.37 -11.56 7.25
N PHE A 266 10.26 -12.42 8.26
CA PHE A 266 9.05 -13.24 8.50
C PHE A 266 7.85 -12.37 8.90
N TRP A 267 8.08 -11.23 9.55
CA TRP A 267 7.04 -10.37 10.13
C TRP A 267 6.47 -9.33 9.15
N LYS A 268 6.92 -9.34 7.90
CA LYS A 268 6.48 -8.36 6.89
C LYS A 268 5.02 -8.55 6.48
N PRO A 269 4.30 -7.49 6.06
CA PRO A 269 2.98 -7.65 5.46
C PRO A 269 3.07 -8.33 4.08
N ARG A 270 2.00 -9.06 3.70
CA ARG A 270 1.90 -9.72 2.38
C ARG A 270 1.89 -8.72 1.20
N ALA A 271 1.40 -7.50 1.43
CA ALA A 271 1.26 -6.44 0.44
C ALA A 271 1.49 -5.06 1.09
N GLY A 272 1.79 -4.03 0.28
CA GLY A 272 1.87 -2.63 0.74
C GLY A 272 2.87 -2.35 1.87
N LEU A 273 2.46 -1.48 2.80
CA LEU A 273 3.20 -1.01 3.97
C LEU A 273 2.28 -1.06 5.19
N ARG A 274 2.72 -1.64 6.31
CA ARG A 274 1.95 -1.74 7.56
C ARG A 274 2.67 -1.01 8.69
N TYR A 275 1.93 -0.28 9.53
CA TYR A 275 2.43 0.29 10.78
C TYR A 275 2.29 -0.73 11.91
N ASP A 276 3.40 -1.06 12.57
CA ASP A 276 3.45 -2.14 13.56
C ASP A 276 3.38 -1.64 15.01
N GLY A 277 3.31 -0.32 15.22
CA GLY A 277 3.28 0.33 16.53
C GLY A 277 4.59 1.01 16.90
N LEU A 278 4.59 1.62 18.08
CA LEU A 278 5.74 2.28 18.67
C LEU A 278 6.74 1.28 19.26
N HIS A 279 8.01 1.54 19.01
CA HIS A 279 9.14 0.78 19.54
C HIS A 279 10.14 1.74 20.19
N LYS A 280 10.79 1.29 21.27
CA LYS A 280 11.94 1.99 21.87
C LYS A 280 13.25 1.38 21.37
N VAL A 281 14.28 2.21 21.22
CA VAL A 281 15.66 1.75 21.02
C VAL A 281 16.18 1.24 22.36
N THR A 282 16.54 -0.04 22.44
CA THR A 282 17.08 -0.67 23.67
C THR A 282 18.60 -0.66 23.73
N GLY A 283 19.26 -0.51 22.58
CA GLY A 283 20.72 -0.42 22.47
C GLY A 283 21.15 -0.41 21.01
N TRP A 284 22.44 -0.24 20.76
CA TRP A 284 23.01 -0.33 19.43
C TRP A 284 24.45 -0.83 19.47
N THR A 285 24.94 -1.36 18.35
CA THR A 285 26.33 -1.80 18.17
C THR A 285 26.81 -1.36 16.79
N ILE A 286 28.13 -1.21 16.63
CA ILE A 286 28.75 -0.99 15.32
C ILE A 286 29.58 -2.25 15.02
N LYS A 287 29.38 -2.84 13.85
CA LYS A 287 30.12 -4.03 13.40
C LYS A 287 30.82 -3.75 12.09
N HIS A 288 32.02 -4.29 11.92
CA HIS A 288 32.66 -4.32 10.61
C HIS A 288 32.02 -5.42 9.75
N ASP A 289 31.49 -5.05 8.59
CA ASP A 289 31.04 -6.02 7.59
C ASP A 289 32.19 -6.35 6.64
N ASN A 290 32.84 -7.49 6.88
CA ASN A 290 33.97 -7.98 6.09
C ASN A 290 33.61 -8.17 4.60
N LYS A 291 32.33 -8.31 4.22
CA LYS A 291 31.93 -8.46 2.81
C LYS A 291 31.88 -7.14 2.05
N THR A 292 31.56 -6.05 2.74
CA THR A 292 31.47 -4.71 2.13
C THR A 292 32.60 -3.77 2.54
N ASN A 293 33.47 -4.22 3.46
CA ASN A 293 34.56 -3.46 4.08
C ASN A 293 34.09 -2.13 4.68
N ARG A 294 32.96 -2.17 5.40
CA ARG A 294 32.26 -0.98 5.95
C ARG A 294 31.80 -1.20 7.38
N MET A 295 31.73 -0.11 8.13
CA MET A 295 31.14 -0.10 9.47
C MET A 295 29.62 0.02 9.38
N VAL A 296 28.92 -0.98 9.90
CA VAL A 296 27.46 -1.11 9.88
C VAL A 296 26.92 -0.89 11.30
N TYR A 297 26.01 0.07 11.44
CA TYR A 297 25.30 0.32 12.69
C TYR A 297 24.11 -0.64 12.78
N ILE A 298 23.96 -1.29 13.93
CA ILE A 298 22.88 -2.23 14.22
C ILE A 298 22.16 -1.73 15.47
N VAL A 299 20.89 -1.37 15.32
CA VAL A 299 20.06 -0.75 16.38
C VAL A 299 18.99 -1.74 16.83
N ASN A 300 18.96 -2.03 18.13
CA ASN A 300 18.00 -2.96 18.73
C ASN A 300 16.70 -2.22 19.06
N PHE A 301 15.58 -2.75 18.55
CA PHE A 301 14.24 -2.24 18.82
C PHE A 301 13.44 -3.21 19.68
N GLN A 302 12.68 -2.67 20.62
CA GLN A 302 11.68 -3.39 21.41
C GLN A 302 10.35 -2.65 21.32
N ARG A 303 9.28 -3.36 20.95
CA ARG A 303 7.91 -2.85 20.91
C ARG A 303 7.44 -2.42 22.30
N LEU A 304 6.70 -1.32 22.39
CA LEU A 304 6.16 -0.86 23.67
C LEU A 304 5.04 -1.81 24.16
N ALA A 305 5.04 -2.11 25.46
CA ALA A 305 4.02 -2.95 26.09
C ALA A 305 2.62 -2.31 26.13
N SER A 306 2.53 -1.00 25.85
CA SER A 306 1.27 -0.26 25.73
C SER A 306 0.58 -0.43 24.36
N GLU A 307 1.24 -1.06 23.38
CA GLU A 307 0.67 -1.30 22.06
C GLU A 307 -0.24 -2.53 22.05
N SER A 308 -1.21 -2.55 21.13
CA SER A 308 -2.08 -3.71 20.91
C SER A 308 -1.28 -4.98 20.56
N SER A 309 -1.82 -6.18 20.79
CA SER A 309 -1.09 -7.44 20.52
C SER A 309 -0.52 -7.49 19.09
N MET A 310 0.76 -7.87 18.98
CA MET A 310 1.44 -7.99 17.69
C MET A 310 0.79 -9.07 16.80
N GLU A 311 0.14 -10.08 17.41
CA GLU A 311 -0.65 -11.08 16.68
C GLU A 311 -1.79 -10.44 15.87
N LEU A 312 -2.51 -9.45 16.45
CA LEU A 312 -3.57 -8.73 15.75
C LEU A 312 -3.03 -7.84 14.63
N VAL A 313 -1.84 -7.27 14.81
CA VAL A 313 -1.12 -6.50 13.79
C VAL A 313 -0.70 -7.40 12.61
N LEU A 314 -0.19 -8.60 12.90
CA LEU A 314 0.30 -9.55 11.90
C LEU A 314 -0.82 -10.10 11.00
N LYS A 315 -2.08 -10.11 11.45
CA LYS A 315 -3.27 -10.46 10.63
C LYS A 315 -3.53 -9.47 9.47
N ARG A 316 -2.81 -8.34 9.40
CA ARG A 316 -2.95 -7.31 8.37
C ARG A 316 -1.77 -7.37 7.37
N PRO A 317 -1.96 -7.08 6.07
CA PRO A 317 -3.21 -6.67 5.41
C PRO A 317 -4.24 -7.78 5.29
N TRP A 318 -5.51 -7.39 5.33
CA TRP A 318 -6.65 -8.27 5.03
C TRP A 318 -6.68 -8.67 3.54
N SER A 319 -7.48 -9.68 3.20
CA SER A 319 -7.64 -10.14 1.82
C SER A 319 -8.04 -9.02 0.85
N ASP A 320 -8.92 -8.10 1.27
CA ASP A 320 -9.37 -6.98 0.44
C ASP A 320 -8.26 -5.92 0.20
N GLU A 321 -7.36 -5.74 1.16
CA GLU A 321 -6.18 -4.86 1.02
C GLU A 321 -5.13 -5.45 0.07
N ILE A 322 -4.99 -6.78 0.04
CA ILE A 322 -4.10 -7.48 -0.88
C ILE A 322 -4.60 -7.37 -2.32
N GLU A 323 -5.91 -7.44 -2.52
CA GLU A 323 -6.57 -7.18 -3.82
C GLU A 323 -6.40 -5.73 -4.25
N ASP A 324 -6.65 -4.75 -3.37
CA ASP A 324 -6.44 -3.33 -3.67
C ASP A 324 -5.00 -3.05 -4.10
N TYR A 325 -4.03 -3.68 -3.44
CA TYR A 325 -2.62 -3.60 -3.81
C TYR A 325 -2.33 -4.27 -5.17
N THR A 326 -2.91 -5.44 -5.43
CA THR A 326 -2.71 -6.21 -6.66
C THR A 326 -3.30 -5.46 -7.86
N GLU A 327 -4.51 -4.94 -7.72
CA GLU A 327 -5.19 -4.13 -8.74
C GLU A 327 -4.45 -2.81 -8.98
N TYR A 328 -3.98 -2.15 -7.91
CA TYR A 328 -3.12 -0.96 -8.03
C TYR A 328 -1.86 -1.26 -8.84
N LYS A 329 -1.20 -2.40 -8.60
CA LYS A 329 -0.02 -2.84 -9.34
C LYS A 329 -0.34 -3.14 -10.81
N ARG A 330 -1.44 -3.84 -11.08
CA ARG A 330 -1.92 -4.15 -12.45
C ARG A 330 -2.17 -2.88 -13.26
N VAL A 331 -2.97 -1.95 -12.72
CA VAL A 331 -3.31 -0.68 -13.37
C VAL A 331 -2.07 0.19 -13.58
N ARG A 332 -1.17 0.26 -12.58
CA ARG A 332 0.10 1.01 -12.71
C ARG A 332 1.03 0.47 -13.79
N ASN A 333 1.07 -0.85 -13.98
CA ASN A 333 1.84 -1.46 -15.07
C ASN A 333 1.23 -1.12 -16.43
N LEU A 334 -0.08 -1.33 -16.61
CA LEU A 334 -0.82 -1.01 -17.84
C LEU A 334 -0.64 0.45 -18.26
N GLN A 335 -0.72 1.39 -17.31
CA GLN A 335 -0.55 2.82 -17.59
C GLN A 335 0.90 3.18 -17.96
N ARG A 336 1.91 2.48 -17.40
CA ARG A 336 3.31 2.63 -17.80
C ARG A 336 3.56 2.09 -19.21
N GLU A 337 2.94 0.98 -19.58
CA GLU A 337 3.01 0.40 -20.92
C GLU A 337 2.37 1.33 -21.96
N ARG A 338 1.16 1.85 -21.69
CA ARG A 338 0.51 2.88 -22.52
C ARG A 338 1.38 4.14 -22.69
N SER A 339 2.02 4.60 -21.61
CA SER A 339 2.93 5.75 -21.62
C SER A 339 4.21 5.51 -22.44
N LYS A 340 4.66 4.26 -22.58
CA LYS A 340 5.79 3.88 -23.46
C LYS A 340 5.35 3.70 -24.91
N ALA A 341 4.14 3.22 -25.14
CA ALA A 341 3.58 2.98 -26.47
C ALA A 341 3.13 4.27 -27.18
N THR A 342 2.90 5.35 -26.43
CA THR A 342 2.61 6.68 -26.99
C THR A 342 3.94 7.40 -27.24
N PRO A 343 4.39 7.57 -28.50
CA PRO A 343 5.59 8.35 -28.78
C PRO A 343 5.38 9.79 -28.31
N THR A 344 6.36 10.33 -27.58
CA THR A 344 6.37 11.73 -27.19
C THR A 344 6.29 12.59 -28.46
N PRO A 345 5.32 13.52 -28.60
CA PRO A 345 5.31 14.41 -29.76
C PRO A 345 6.58 15.25 -29.71
N VAL A 346 7.47 15.05 -30.67
CA VAL A 346 8.64 15.90 -30.85
C VAL A 346 8.12 17.28 -31.22
N LEU A 347 8.26 18.21 -30.30
CA LEU A 347 7.88 19.61 -30.49
C LEU A 347 8.95 20.26 -31.39
N THR A 348 8.89 19.95 -32.68
CA THR A 348 9.62 20.69 -33.72
C THR A 348 9.07 22.10 -33.75
N LEU A 349 9.71 22.99 -33.00
CA LEU A 349 9.56 24.42 -33.17
C LEU A 349 9.97 24.76 -34.61
N ALA A 350 8.97 25.04 -35.44
CA ALA A 350 9.17 25.60 -36.77
C ALA A 350 9.70 27.03 -36.60
N THR A 351 11.02 27.19 -36.65
CA THR A 351 11.67 28.49 -36.80
C THR A 351 11.74 28.83 -38.28
N ASP A 352 10.68 29.43 -38.81
CA ASP A 352 10.70 30.04 -40.14
C ASP A 352 11.66 31.24 -40.15
N GLY A 353 12.61 31.25 -41.10
CA GLY A 353 13.41 32.39 -41.62
C GLY A 353 14.02 33.42 -40.64
N ILE A 354 15.26 33.90 -40.80
CA ILE A 354 16.04 34.14 -42.02
C ILE A 354 17.52 34.21 -41.59
N ASN A 355 18.43 33.45 -42.22
CA ASN A 355 19.47 33.97 -43.13
C ASN A 355 20.44 32.85 -43.56
N GLU A 356 20.72 32.73 -44.86
CA GLU A 356 21.70 31.77 -45.36
C GLU A 356 23.13 32.28 -45.24
N LYS A 357 24.08 31.39 -44.91
CA LYS A 357 25.35 31.23 -45.67
C LYS A 357 26.17 30.00 -45.23
N LYS A 358 26.25 29.03 -46.16
CA LYS A 358 27.30 28.01 -46.39
C LYS A 358 28.33 27.73 -45.28
N SER A 359 28.43 26.45 -44.88
CA SER A 359 29.51 25.56 -45.36
C SER A 359 29.31 24.10 -44.92
N THR A 360 30.01 23.19 -45.61
CA THR A 360 29.85 21.72 -45.60
C THR A 360 30.46 20.99 -44.39
N PRO A 361 30.06 19.72 -44.13
CA PRO A 361 30.43 19.00 -42.90
C PRO A 361 31.82 18.33 -42.95
N ILE A 362 32.40 18.09 -41.77
CA ILE A 362 33.56 17.21 -41.55
C ILE A 362 33.13 16.13 -40.54
N PRO A 363 33.35 14.83 -40.81
CA PRO A 363 32.85 13.73 -39.98
C PRO A 363 33.72 13.45 -38.75
N ALA A 364 33.14 12.70 -37.80
CA ALA A 364 33.80 12.29 -36.56
C ALA A 364 34.70 11.07 -36.74
N SER A 365 35.88 11.12 -36.11
CA SER A 365 36.51 9.97 -35.44
C SER A 365 37.69 10.46 -34.59
N TYR A 366 37.85 9.89 -33.39
CA TYR A 366 39.13 9.90 -32.68
C TYR A 366 39.20 8.64 -31.81
N ASP A 367 40.16 7.78 -32.14
CA ASP A 367 40.47 6.53 -31.45
C ASP A 367 41.89 6.68 -30.86
N PRO A 368 42.17 6.32 -29.59
CA PRO A 368 43.42 6.72 -28.94
C PRO A 368 44.41 5.57 -28.73
N GLU A 369 45.39 5.39 -29.63
CA GLU A 369 46.65 4.67 -29.31
C GLU A 369 47.90 5.37 -29.92
N THR A 370 48.81 5.78 -29.02
CA THR A 370 50.30 5.62 -28.95
C THR A 370 51.17 5.26 -30.19
N PRO A 371 52.53 5.39 -30.21
CA PRO A 371 53.51 5.68 -29.11
C PRO A 371 54.72 6.61 -29.49
N GLN A 372 55.82 6.49 -28.71
CA GLN A 372 57.20 7.07 -28.84
C GLN A 372 57.40 8.45 -28.16
N GLY A 373 58.41 8.72 -27.32
CA GLY A 373 59.58 7.96 -26.81
C GLY A 373 60.41 8.84 -25.83
N THR A 374 61.57 8.49 -25.24
CA THR A 374 62.38 7.24 -25.17
C THR A 374 63.47 7.36 -24.06
N ILE A 375 63.55 6.38 -23.13
CA ILE A 375 64.72 5.82 -22.39
C ILE A 375 65.80 6.75 -21.76
N TYR A 376 66.11 6.52 -20.47
CA TYR A 376 67.47 6.12 -20.00
C TYR A 376 67.39 5.18 -18.78
N MET A 377 68.17 4.09 -18.82
CA MET A 377 68.46 3.19 -17.69
C MET A 377 69.82 3.53 -17.07
N LEU A 378 70.06 3.08 -15.83
CA LEU A 378 71.36 2.57 -15.37
C LEU A 378 71.17 1.60 -14.17
N GLU A 379 72.15 0.73 -13.96
CA GLU A 379 72.04 -0.55 -13.22
C GLU A 379 72.84 -0.56 -11.89
N GLY A 380 72.78 -1.69 -11.14
CA GLY A 380 73.62 -2.04 -9.97
C GLY A 380 72.79 -2.40 -8.73
N GLU A 381 72.66 -3.67 -8.31
CA GLU A 381 73.62 -4.47 -7.48
C GLU A 381 73.85 -3.92 -6.05
N ALA A 382 73.95 -4.69 -4.95
CA ALA A 382 73.61 -6.09 -4.65
C ALA A 382 73.70 -6.37 -3.10
N ALA A 383 73.12 -7.49 -2.64
CA ALA A 383 73.51 -8.34 -1.48
C ALA A 383 73.47 -7.88 0.01
N GLY A 384 73.23 -8.87 0.90
CA GLY A 384 73.56 -8.90 2.35
C GLY A 384 72.49 -8.33 3.30
N ASP A 385 71.77 -9.05 4.18
CA ASP A 385 72.05 -10.13 5.16
C ASP A 385 72.33 -9.65 6.61
N SER A 386 71.87 -10.43 7.60
CA SER A 386 71.84 -10.19 9.07
C SER A 386 70.94 -9.02 9.56
N GLY A 387 70.29 -9.08 10.73
CA GLY A 387 70.19 -10.15 11.72
C GLY A 387 69.18 -9.85 12.84
N GLN A 388 68.95 -10.84 13.70
CA GLN A 388 68.13 -10.87 14.92
C GLN A 388 68.24 -9.62 15.84
N GLU A 389 67.15 -9.24 16.54
CA GLU A 389 66.90 -9.59 17.96
C GLU A 389 65.59 -8.98 18.52
N LEU A 390 64.99 -9.72 19.47
CA LEU A 390 63.94 -9.36 20.46
C LEU A 390 62.56 -8.86 19.98
#